data_AF-A0AAX3QM21-F1
#
_entry.id   AF-A0AAX3QM21-F1
#
_cell.length_a   1.000
_cell.length_b   1.000
_cell.length_c   1.000
_cell.angle_alpha   90.00
_cell.angle_beta   90.00
_cell.angle_gamma   90.00
#
_symmetry.space_group_name_H-M   'P 1'
#
loop_
_entity.id
_entity.type
_entity.pdbx_description
1 polymer ?
#
loop_
_entity_poly.entity_id
_entity_poly.type
_entity_poly.pdbx_seq_one_letter_code
_entity_poly.pdbx_strand_id
1 'polypeptide(L)'
;MLPIKEGVCQYTELLVTAWVNDMTTWNGDKGSGKPLPPNININFIGQNEGENPVVLHRFTSGDALTDYSATYDDRPANKNVGKWQQVCYTMAINNSSQFEKYFIEVQNNTIHTYGADYAIDDVRVYKNPILKCGEKVLVQHPL
;
A
#
# COMPACT_ATOMS: atom_id res chain seq x y z
N MET A 1 13.11 -1.60 -4.20
CA MET A 1 13.42 -3.05 -4.28
C MET A 1 13.54 -3.58 -2.85
N LEU A 2 12.91 -4.70 -2.55
CA LEU A 2 12.98 -5.33 -1.23
C LEU A 2 14.19 -6.28 -1.14
N PRO A 3 14.86 -6.38 0.02
CA PRO A 3 16.00 -7.27 0.21
C PRO A 3 15.57 -8.74 0.48
N ILE A 4 14.75 -9.31 -0.40
CA ILE A 4 14.28 -10.70 -0.28
C ILE A 4 15.24 -11.62 -1.04
N LYS A 5 16.03 -12.43 -0.32
CA LYS A 5 17.05 -13.32 -0.92
C LYS A 5 16.54 -14.71 -1.28
N GLU A 6 15.70 -15.29 -0.42
CA GLU A 6 15.22 -16.68 -0.55
C GLU A 6 13.93 -16.79 -1.40
N GLY A 7 13.61 -15.75 -2.16
CA GLY A 7 12.34 -15.65 -2.87
C GLY A 7 11.13 -15.55 -1.94
N VAL A 8 9.93 -15.70 -2.51
CA VAL A 8 8.67 -15.68 -1.76
C VAL A 8 7.88 -16.93 -2.13
N CYS A 9 7.76 -17.85 -1.17
CA CYS A 9 7.20 -19.18 -1.39
C CYS A 9 5.68 -19.15 -1.27
N GLN A 10 5.03 -20.16 -1.82
CA GLN A 10 3.61 -20.37 -1.59
C GLN A 10 3.32 -20.41 -0.07
N TYR A 11 2.23 -19.77 0.34
CA TYR A 11 1.83 -19.59 1.74
C TYR A 11 2.76 -18.68 2.55
N THR A 12 3.62 -17.88 1.91
CA THR A 12 4.25 -16.77 2.64
C THR A 12 3.23 -15.67 2.85
N GLU A 13 3.10 -15.22 4.09
CA GLU A 13 2.35 -14.01 4.42
C GLU A 13 3.29 -12.81 4.41
N LEU A 14 2.86 -11.73 3.76
CA LEU A 14 3.53 -10.44 3.82
C LEU A 14 2.59 -9.43 4.50
N LEU A 15 3.08 -8.78 5.54
CA LEU A 15 2.45 -7.62 6.15
C LEU A 15 3.20 -6.37 5.71
N VAL A 16 2.49 -5.45 5.07
CA VAL A 16 3.00 -4.15 4.66
C VAL A 16 2.35 -3.08 5.51
N THR A 17 3.17 -2.21 6.09
CA THR A 17 2.69 -1.03 6.83
C THR A 17 3.33 0.22 6.27
N ALA A 18 2.58 1.31 6.20
CA ALA A 18 3.11 2.63 5.87
C ALA A 18 2.34 3.70 6.64
N TRP A 19 3.04 4.73 7.09
CA TRP A 19 2.40 5.94 7.62
C TRP A 19 2.15 6.91 6.47
N VAL A 20 0.92 7.40 6.39
CA VAL A 20 0.45 8.35 5.37
C VAL A 20 -0.06 9.58 6.08
N ASN A 21 0.42 10.74 5.66
CA ASN A 21 -0.01 12.04 6.17
C ASN A 21 -0.79 12.77 5.08
N ASP A 22 -2.06 13.10 5.34
CA ASP A 22 -2.82 13.94 4.43
C ASP A 22 -2.30 15.38 4.52
N MET A 23 -1.77 15.88 3.41
CA MET A 23 -1.24 17.24 3.25
C MET A 23 -2.16 18.10 2.38
N THR A 24 -3.35 17.59 2.05
CA THR A 24 -4.30 18.25 1.17
C THR A 24 -4.84 19.52 1.81
N THR A 25 -4.56 20.65 1.17
CA THR A 25 -5.11 21.95 1.57
C THR A 25 -6.08 22.47 0.51
N TRP A 26 -7.02 23.32 0.93
CA TRP A 26 -8.00 23.89 0.01
C TRP A 26 -7.28 24.82 -0.99
N ASN A 27 -7.34 24.50 -2.28
CA ASN A 27 -6.78 25.36 -3.32
C ASN A 27 -7.65 26.62 -3.46
N GLY A 28 -7.05 27.79 -3.68
CA GLY A 28 -7.62 29.14 -3.45
C GLY A 28 -8.97 29.49 -4.10
N ASP A 29 -9.59 28.63 -4.90
CA ASP A 29 -10.88 28.82 -5.52
C ASP A 29 -12.06 28.26 -4.68
N LYS A 30 -13.09 29.09 -4.48
CA LYS A 30 -14.32 28.72 -3.74
C LYS A 30 -15.27 27.85 -4.57
N GLY A 31 -15.14 27.85 -5.90
CA GLY A 31 -16.01 27.10 -6.82
C GLY A 31 -15.64 25.62 -6.99
N SER A 32 -14.43 25.22 -6.60
CA SER A 32 -13.84 23.92 -6.94
C SER A 32 -14.29 22.74 -6.04
N GLY A 33 -15.16 22.99 -5.05
CA GLY A 33 -15.63 21.96 -4.12
C GLY A 33 -14.58 21.50 -3.11
N LYS A 34 -14.90 20.49 -2.31
CA LYS A 34 -13.98 19.94 -1.30
C LYS A 34 -12.81 19.21 -1.99
N PRO A 35 -11.56 19.44 -1.57
CA PRO A 35 -10.43 18.73 -2.16
C PRO A 35 -10.51 17.25 -1.83
N LEU A 36 -9.97 16.41 -2.72
CA LEU A 36 -10.02 14.97 -2.53
C LEU A 36 -8.96 14.53 -1.52
N PRO A 37 -9.31 13.63 -0.60
CA PRO A 37 -8.29 13.00 0.24
C PRO A 37 -7.36 12.10 -0.58
N PRO A 38 -6.15 11.83 -0.06
CA PRO A 38 -5.27 10.80 -0.58
C PRO A 38 -5.96 9.43 -0.59
N ASN A 39 -5.79 8.69 -1.68
CA ASN A 39 -6.22 7.30 -1.80
C ASN A 39 -5.02 6.48 -2.26
N ILE A 40 -4.56 5.52 -1.45
CA ILE A 40 -3.26 4.90 -1.62
C ILE A 40 -3.42 3.48 -2.15
N ASN A 41 -2.77 3.20 -3.28
CA ASN A 41 -2.55 1.83 -3.73
C ASN A 41 -1.18 1.34 -3.24
N ILE A 42 -1.15 0.07 -2.81
CA ILE A 42 0.07 -0.67 -2.54
C ILE A 42 0.08 -1.90 -3.45
N ASN A 43 1.04 -1.94 -4.38
CA ASN A 43 1.24 -3.08 -5.26
C ASN A 43 2.47 -3.87 -4.81
N PHE A 44 2.32 -5.19 -4.73
CA PHE A 44 3.45 -6.12 -4.60
C PHE A 44 3.79 -6.65 -5.98
N ILE A 45 5.04 -6.47 -6.40
CA ILE A 45 5.48 -6.70 -7.78
C ILE A 45 6.68 -7.67 -7.77
N GLY A 46 6.65 -8.64 -8.68
CA GLY A 46 7.78 -9.52 -8.99
C GLY A 46 8.36 -9.19 -10.37
N GLN A 47 9.67 -9.32 -10.53
CA GLN A 47 10.36 -9.09 -11.81
C GLN A 47 11.58 -10.01 -11.96
N ASN A 48 11.73 -10.62 -13.14
CA ASN A 48 12.96 -11.27 -13.60
C ASN A 48 13.77 -10.35 -14.50
N GLU A 49 15.08 -10.54 -14.57
CA GLU A 49 15.95 -9.79 -15.46
C GLU A 49 15.52 -9.93 -16.92
N GLY A 50 15.41 -8.79 -17.62
CA GLY A 50 14.97 -8.74 -19.02
C GLY A 50 13.45 -8.91 -19.23
N GLU A 51 12.66 -9.15 -18.18
CA GLU A 51 11.21 -9.31 -18.27
C GLU A 51 10.45 -8.10 -17.70
N ASN A 52 9.20 -7.94 -18.15
CA ASN A 52 8.30 -6.92 -17.62
C ASN A 52 7.89 -7.27 -16.18
N PRO A 53 7.80 -6.28 -15.27
CA PRO A 53 7.30 -6.51 -13.92
C PRO A 53 5.86 -7.03 -13.92
N VAL A 54 5.56 -7.95 -13.00
CA VAL A 54 4.23 -8.55 -12.81
C VAL A 54 3.67 -8.15 -11.45
N VAL A 55 2.46 -7.60 -11.44
CA VAL A 55 1.73 -7.30 -10.19
C VAL A 55 1.21 -8.62 -9.60
N LEU A 56 1.75 -9.00 -8.45
CA LEU A 56 1.39 -10.22 -7.72
C LEU A 56 0.23 -9.97 -6.74
N HIS A 57 0.13 -8.75 -6.21
CA HIS A 57 -0.97 -8.34 -5.35
C HIS A 57 -1.24 -6.84 -5.50
N ARG A 58 -2.50 -6.43 -5.42
CA ARG A 58 -2.93 -5.03 -5.33
C ARG A 58 -3.81 -4.81 -4.11
N PHE A 59 -3.49 -3.78 -3.33
CA PHE A 59 -4.33 -3.26 -2.27
C PHE A 59 -4.64 -1.78 -2.52
N THR A 60 -5.84 -1.35 -2.14
CA THR A 60 -6.29 0.04 -2.19
C THR A 60 -6.81 0.40 -0.81
N SER A 61 -6.27 1.45 -0.19
CA SER A 61 -6.69 1.89 1.15
C SER A 61 -8.09 2.46 1.21
N GLY A 62 -8.61 2.90 0.06
CA GLY A 62 -9.69 3.88 0.04
C GLY A 62 -9.17 5.27 0.43
N ASP A 63 -10.09 6.20 0.61
CA ASP A 63 -9.79 7.57 0.96
C ASP A 63 -9.27 7.68 2.40
N ALA A 64 -8.25 8.51 2.60
CA ALA A 64 -7.76 8.86 3.93
C ALA A 64 -8.87 9.51 4.77
N LEU A 65 -8.80 9.38 6.09
CA LEU A 65 -9.82 9.92 6.99
C LEU A 65 -9.93 11.45 6.87
N THR A 66 -11.10 11.94 6.48
CA THR A 66 -11.39 13.38 6.40
C THR A 66 -12.43 13.82 7.42
N ASP A 67 -12.25 15.01 7.97
CA ASP A 67 -13.27 15.75 8.69
C ASP A 67 -13.20 17.25 8.35
N TYR A 68 -14.07 17.69 7.44
CA TYR A 68 -14.13 19.07 6.95
C TYR A 68 -14.89 20.04 7.88
N SER A 69 -14.96 19.75 9.18
CA SER A 69 -15.61 20.64 10.16
C SER A 69 -14.68 21.69 10.78
N ALA A 70 -13.39 21.74 10.41
CA ALA A 70 -12.52 22.88 10.74
C ALA A 70 -12.67 24.01 9.72
N THR A 71 -12.12 25.17 10.06
CA THR A 71 -12.03 26.32 9.15
C THR A 71 -10.60 26.83 9.05
N TYR A 72 -10.19 27.23 7.84
CA TYR A 72 -8.96 27.95 7.55
C TYR A 72 -9.28 29.03 6.51
N ASP A 73 -8.98 30.29 6.79
CA ASP A 73 -9.32 31.43 5.91
C ASP A 73 -10.82 31.43 5.50
N ASP A 74 -11.72 31.26 6.49
CA ASP A 74 -13.18 31.16 6.31
C ASP A 74 -13.66 30.04 5.36
N ARG A 75 -12.83 29.02 5.11
CA ARG A 75 -13.16 27.86 4.26
C ARG A 75 -13.17 26.58 5.07
N PRO A 76 -14.02 25.59 4.73
CA PRO A 76 -13.95 24.26 5.31
C PRO A 76 -12.55 23.66 5.12
N ALA A 77 -11.95 23.18 6.20
CA ALA A 77 -10.64 22.57 6.22
C ALA A 77 -10.73 21.18 6.83
N ASN A 78 -9.95 20.23 6.30
CA ASN A 78 -9.85 18.91 6.90
C ASN A 78 -9.08 19.01 8.24
N LYS A 79 -9.71 18.63 9.36
CA LYS A 79 -9.09 18.56 10.69
C LYS A 79 -7.93 17.57 10.79
N ASN A 80 -7.80 16.68 9.81
CA ASN A 80 -6.79 15.63 9.79
C ASN A 80 -5.59 15.97 8.90
N VAL A 81 -5.53 17.18 8.33
CA VAL A 81 -4.31 17.65 7.67
C VAL A 81 -3.15 17.61 8.66
N GLY A 82 -2.01 17.09 8.25
CA GLY A 82 -0.84 16.96 9.12
C GLY A 82 -0.92 15.79 10.12
N LYS A 83 -2.04 15.06 10.19
CA LYS A 83 -2.16 13.89 11.08
C LYS A 83 -1.80 12.61 10.34
N TRP A 84 -0.89 11.85 10.94
CA TRP A 84 -0.47 10.56 10.44
C TRP A 84 -1.54 9.50 10.64
N GLN A 85 -1.82 8.74 9.57
CA GLN A 85 -2.69 7.58 9.54
C GLN A 85 -1.88 6.38 9.07
N GLN A 86 -2.19 5.18 9.56
CA GLN A 86 -1.44 3.99 9.19
C GLN A 86 -2.23 3.15 8.20
N VAL A 87 -1.62 2.86 7.05
CA VAL A 87 -2.08 1.80 6.16
C VAL A 87 -1.43 0.50 6.63
N CYS A 88 -2.26 -0.52 6.86
CA CYS A 88 -1.84 -1.85 7.27
C CYS A 88 -2.50 -2.87 6.34
N TYR A 89 -1.70 -3.64 5.63
CA TYR A 89 -2.19 -4.57 4.62
C TYR A 89 -1.45 -5.90 4.69
N THR A 90 -2.21 -7.00 4.81
CA THR A 90 -1.68 -8.36 4.83
C THR A 90 -2.08 -9.09 3.56
N MET A 91 -1.12 -9.74 2.90
CA MET A 91 -1.35 -10.62 1.75
C MET A 91 -0.75 -12.01 1.97
N ALA A 92 -1.48 -13.03 1.53
CA ALA A 92 -0.96 -14.38 1.39
C ALA A 92 -0.53 -14.62 -0.06
N ILE A 93 0.71 -15.05 -0.26
CA ILE A 93 1.22 -15.38 -1.59
C ILE A 93 0.83 -16.81 -1.93
N ASN A 94 -0.13 -16.95 -2.85
CA ASN A 94 -0.68 -18.25 -3.24
C ASN A 94 0.00 -18.85 -4.49
N ASN A 95 0.86 -18.07 -5.16
CA ASN A 95 1.60 -18.50 -6.35
C ASN A 95 2.98 -19.03 -5.96
N SER A 96 3.44 -20.08 -6.63
CA SER A 96 4.78 -20.65 -6.49
C SER A 96 5.85 -19.92 -7.32
N SER A 97 5.46 -19.03 -8.24
CA SER A 97 6.38 -18.28 -9.10
C SER A 97 7.41 -17.50 -8.27
N GLN A 98 8.68 -17.89 -8.42
CA GLN A 98 9.81 -17.17 -7.88
C GLN A 98 10.23 -16.07 -8.86
N PHE A 99 10.58 -14.90 -8.31
CA PHE A 99 11.12 -13.78 -9.07
C PHE A 99 12.48 -13.41 -8.51
N GLU A 100 13.34 -12.89 -9.37
CA GLU A 100 14.67 -12.43 -8.95
C GLU A 100 14.62 -11.18 -8.08
N LYS A 101 13.65 -10.29 -8.36
CA LYS A 101 13.46 -9.02 -7.64
C LYS A 101 12.01 -8.84 -7.25
N TYR A 102 11.82 -8.28 -6.05
CA TYR A 102 10.52 -7.92 -5.52
C TYR A 102 10.46 -6.43 -5.15
N PHE A 103 9.30 -5.83 -5.34
CA PHE A 103 9.07 -4.40 -5.09
C PHE A 103 7.76 -4.19 -4.33
N ILE A 104 7.76 -3.18 -3.48
CA ILE A 104 6.55 -2.46 -3.09
C ILE A 104 6.52 -1.19 -3.91
N GLU A 105 5.42 -0.99 -4.61
CA GLU A 105 5.09 0.26 -5.27
C GLU A 105 3.93 0.91 -4.52
N VAL A 106 4.07 2.20 -4.25
CA VAL A 106 3.01 3.03 -3.67
C VAL A 106 2.54 3.99 -4.73
N GLN A 107 1.24 4.05 -4.98
CA GLN A 107 0.64 4.92 -5.98
C GLN A 107 -0.46 5.78 -5.37
N ASN A 108 -0.64 6.97 -5.92
CA ASN A 108 -1.84 7.77 -5.72
C ASN A 108 -2.94 7.23 -6.66
N ASN A 109 -4.06 6.80 -6.08
CA ASN A 109 -5.22 6.24 -6.76
C ASN A 109 -6.42 7.21 -6.78
N THR A 110 -6.22 8.47 -6.39
CA THR A 110 -7.26 9.48 -6.41
C THR A 110 -7.65 9.82 -7.86
N ILE A 111 -8.96 10.03 -8.10
CA ILE A 111 -9.55 10.20 -9.44
C ILE A 111 -9.07 11.45 -10.21
N HIS A 112 -8.56 12.48 -9.52
CA HIS A 112 -7.97 13.67 -10.15
C HIS A 112 -7.04 14.44 -9.20
N THR A 113 -6.34 15.46 -9.72
CA THR A 113 -5.25 16.20 -9.05
C THR A 113 -5.70 17.38 -8.17
N TYR A 114 -6.97 17.42 -7.75
CA TYR A 114 -7.47 18.50 -6.89
C TYR A 114 -7.47 18.01 -5.45
N GLY A 115 -6.31 18.18 -4.81
CA GLY A 115 -5.97 17.56 -3.53
C GLY A 115 -5.19 16.26 -3.73
N ALA A 116 -5.33 15.35 -2.77
CA ALA A 116 -4.57 14.10 -2.66
C ALA A 116 -3.06 14.30 -2.53
N ASP A 117 -2.66 15.40 -1.92
CA ASP A 117 -1.29 15.63 -1.51
C ASP A 117 -1.04 14.82 -0.23
N TYR A 118 0.01 14.01 -0.22
CA TYR A 118 0.39 13.25 0.97
C TYR A 118 1.90 13.14 1.14
N ALA A 119 2.31 13.01 2.40
CA ALA A 119 3.62 12.47 2.75
C ALA A 119 3.47 10.99 3.12
N ILE A 120 4.52 10.23 2.87
CA ILE A 120 4.63 8.82 3.29
C ILE A 120 5.92 8.64 4.08
N ASP A 121 5.84 7.89 5.16
CA ASP A 121 7.00 7.55 5.98
C ASP A 121 6.89 6.13 6.55
N ASP A 122 8.03 5.60 6.99
CA ASP A 122 8.16 4.35 7.75
C ASP A 122 7.43 3.17 7.07
N VAL A 123 7.71 3.01 5.77
CA VAL A 123 7.25 1.87 4.96
C VAL A 123 8.01 0.62 5.40
N ARG A 124 7.28 -0.35 5.93
CA ARG A 124 7.83 -1.63 6.40
C ARG A 124 7.16 -2.79 5.71
N VAL A 125 7.95 -3.83 5.46
CA VAL A 125 7.48 -5.12 4.96
C VAL A 125 7.98 -6.20 5.89
N TYR A 126 7.04 -6.92 6.50
CA TYR A 126 7.30 -8.08 7.32
C TYR A 126 6.98 -9.33 6.51
N LYS A 127 7.93 -10.27 6.45
CA LYS A 127 7.75 -11.55 5.78
C LYS A 127 7.60 -12.63 6.83
N ASN A 128 6.46 -13.32 6.83
CA ASN A 128 6.18 -14.44 7.71
C ASN A 128 5.98 -15.72 6.88
N PRO A 129 7.00 -16.61 6.79
CA PRO A 129 6.85 -17.87 6.08
C PRO A 129 6.00 -18.86 6.90
N ILE A 130 4.87 -19.32 6.34
CA ILE A 130 4.11 -20.43 6.95
C ILE A 130 4.86 -21.77 6.77
N LEU A 131 5.66 -21.90 5.70
CA LEU A 131 6.56 -23.01 5.41
C LEU A 131 7.90 -22.46 4.89
N LYS A 132 9.02 -23.14 5.16
CA LYS A 132 10.29 -22.79 4.49
C LYS A 132 10.20 -23.13 3.00
N CYS A 133 10.82 -22.34 2.14
CA CYS A 133 10.90 -22.67 0.71
C CYS A 133 11.53 -24.05 0.53
N GLY A 134 10.80 -24.96 -0.12
CA GLY A 134 11.26 -26.33 -0.39
C GLY A 134 10.93 -27.36 0.69
N GLU A 135 10.28 -26.97 1.79
CA GLU A 135 9.83 -27.91 2.81
C GLU A 135 8.55 -28.63 2.33
N LYS A 136 8.67 -29.93 2.03
CA LYS A 136 7.52 -30.76 1.64
C LYS A 136 6.71 -31.12 2.88
N VAL A 137 5.46 -30.69 2.93
CA VAL A 137 4.50 -31.20 3.91
C VAL A 137 4.04 -32.58 3.45
N LEU A 138 4.43 -33.63 4.17
CA LEU A 138 3.84 -34.96 4.00
C LEU A 138 2.42 -34.93 4.56
N VAL A 139 1.43 -34.81 3.68
CA VAL A 139 0.02 -35.02 4.06
C VAL A 139 -0.16 -36.53 4.25
N GLN A 140 -0.20 -36.99 5.50
CA GLN A 140 -0.66 -38.34 5.80
C GLN A 140 -2.17 -38.38 5.57
N HIS A 141 -2.59 -39.09 4.53
CA HIS A 141 -3.98 -39.48 4.39
C HIS A 141 -4.29 -40.55 5.45
N PRO A 142 -5.34 -40.40 6.26
CA PRO A 142 -5.79 -41.49 7.13
C PRO A 142 -6.25 -42.66 6.26
N LEU A 143 -5.81 -43.86 6.65
CA LEU A 143 -6.18 -45.16 6.06
C LEU A 143 -7.66 -45.49 6.31
#